data_AF-A0A1C4VLK2-F1
#
_entry.id   AF-A0A1C4VLK2-F1
#
_cell.length_a   1.000
_cell.length_b   1.000
_cell.length_c   1.000
_cell.angle_alpha   90.00
_cell.angle_beta   90.00
_cell.angle_gamma   90.00
#
_symmetry.space_group_name_H-M   'P 1'
#
loop_
_entity.id
_entity.type
_entity.pdbx_description
1 polymer ?
#
loop_
_entity_poly.entity_id
_entity_poly.type
_entity_poly.pdbx_seq_one_letter_code
_entity_poly.pdbx_strand_id
1 'polypeptide(L)'
;MISTQKALIVIDMQNGFINDQSRHVIPKVVELVERWEATGRPVVFTRYHNYPGSPFERLIHWSKMQHAPETEIVPKLQPHVARARAVLDKRIYSYFPSEGADIAA
;
A
#
# COMPACT_ATOMS: atom_id res chain seq x y z
N MET A 1 5.23 -31.56 -5.01
CA MET A 1 4.74 -30.67 -3.95
C MET A 1 4.55 -29.29 -4.54
N ILE A 2 3.34 -28.73 -4.52
CA ILE A 2 3.14 -27.32 -4.88
C ILE A 2 3.73 -26.49 -3.73
N SER A 3 4.82 -25.78 -3.99
CA SER A 3 5.36 -24.78 -3.07
C SER A 3 4.38 -23.62 -3.04
N THR A 4 3.64 -23.45 -1.94
CA THR A 4 2.81 -22.25 -1.75
C THR A 4 3.72 -21.06 -1.47
N GLN A 5 3.96 -20.24 -2.49
CA GLN A 5 4.61 -18.95 -2.30
C GLN A 5 3.66 -18.02 -1.55
N LYS A 6 4.19 -17.30 -0.56
CA LYS A 6 3.43 -16.37 0.27
C LYS A 6 4.07 -14.99 0.18
N ALA A 7 3.24 -13.96 0.09
CA ALA A 7 3.66 -12.57 0.13
C ALA A 7 2.88 -11.81 1.21
N LEU A 8 3.49 -10.76 1.76
CA LEU A 8 2.80 -9.77 2.58
C LEU A 8 2.47 -8.57 1.69
N ILE A 9 1.20 -8.20 1.65
CA ILE A 9 0.75 -7.03 0.91
C ILE A 9 0.39 -5.91 1.90
N VAL A 10 1.10 -4.79 1.82
CA VAL A 10 0.86 -3.59 2.64
C VAL A 10 0.03 -2.60 1.84
N ILE A 11 -1.25 -2.53 2.18
CA ILE A 11 -2.23 -1.74 1.44
C ILE A 11 -2.25 -0.29 1.91
N ASP A 12 -1.96 0.63 0.98
CA ASP A 12 -2.26 2.07 1.06
C ASP A 12 -1.85 2.75 2.39
N MET A 13 -0.68 2.38 2.93
CA MET A 13 -0.07 3.03 4.10
C MET A 13 0.53 4.40 3.72
N GLN A 14 -0.27 5.23 3.06
CA GLN A 14 0.08 6.57 2.59
C GLN A 14 -0.36 7.65 3.58
N ASN A 15 0.34 8.78 3.60
CA ASN A 15 0.09 9.87 4.56
C ASN A 15 -1.36 10.36 4.55
N GLY A 16 -2.01 10.45 3.38
CA GLY A 16 -3.36 11.00 3.28
C GLY A 16 -4.46 10.14 3.90
N PHE A 17 -4.20 8.85 4.15
CA PHE A 17 -5.09 7.93 4.88
C PHE A 17 -4.82 7.88 6.39
N ILE A 18 -3.67 8.41 6.85
CA ILE A 18 -3.37 8.45 8.27
C ILE A 18 -4.04 9.66 8.93
N ASN A 19 -4.76 9.39 10.01
CA ASN A 19 -5.29 10.38 10.92
C ASN A 19 -4.98 9.96 12.36
N ASP A 20 -5.39 10.75 13.35
CA ASP A 20 -5.04 10.47 14.74
C ASP A 20 -5.63 9.16 15.27
N GLN A 21 -6.77 8.73 14.71
CA GLN A 21 -7.41 7.46 15.05
C GLN A 21 -6.67 6.27 14.45
N SER A 22 -6.00 6.41 13.30
CA SER A 22 -5.26 5.32 12.65
C SER A 22 -3.74 5.35 12.89
N ARG A 23 -3.18 6.46 13.37
CA ARG A 23 -1.73 6.65 13.56
C ARG A 23 -1.07 5.55 14.40
N HIS A 24 -1.78 5.02 15.38
CA HIS A 24 -1.30 3.96 16.27
C HIS A 24 -1.05 2.62 15.55
N VAL A 25 -1.57 2.43 14.34
CA VAL A 25 -1.37 1.22 13.52
C VAL A 25 0.03 1.18 12.89
N ILE A 26 0.62 2.34 12.59
CA ILE A 26 1.93 2.44 11.94
C ILE A 26 3.01 1.57 12.59
N PRO A 27 3.29 1.67 13.91
CA PRO A 27 4.32 0.83 14.53
C PRO A 27 4.03 -0.68 14.42
N LYS A 28 2.76 -1.10 14.50
CA LYS A 28 2.38 -2.52 14.35
C LYS A 28 2.62 -3.03 12.93
N VAL A 29 2.36 -2.21 11.93
CA VAL A 29 2.61 -2.57 10.52
C VAL A 29 4.11 -2.65 10.24
N VAL A 30 4.91 -1.71 10.78
CA VAL A 30 6.38 -1.78 10.68
C VAL A 30 6.89 -3.09 11.29
N GLU A 31 6.46 -3.43 12.50
CA GLU A 31 6.86 -4.68 13.17
C GLU A 31 6.43 -5.94 12.39
N LEU A 32 5.27 -5.91 11.73
CA LEU A 32 4.82 -7.00 10.87
C LEU A 32 5.70 -7.13 9.62
N VAL A 33 6.03 -6.01 8.97
CA VAL A 33 6.90 -5.98 7.78
C VAL A 33 8.29 -6.49 8.14
N GLU A 34 8.87 -6.03 9.25
CA GLU A 34 10.18 -6.50 9.73
C GLU A 34 10.20 -8.01 9.98
N ARG A 35 9.18 -8.53 10.70
CA ARG A 35 9.06 -9.97 10.95
C ARG A 35 8.86 -10.78 9.68
N TRP A 36 8.14 -10.23 8.69
CA TRP A 36 7.95 -10.90 7.41
C TRP A 36 9.22 -10.91 6.55
N GLU A 37 9.91 -9.77 6.44
CA GLU A 37 11.19 -9.64 5.75
C GLU A 37 12.23 -10.63 6.33
N ALA A 38 12.25 -10.81 7.66
CA ALA A 38 13.13 -11.77 8.33
C ALA A 38 12.89 -13.24 7.91
N THR A 39 11.73 -13.55 7.32
CA THR A 39 11.46 -14.88 6.74
C THR A 39 12.00 -15.06 5.33
N GLY A 40 12.60 -14.01 4.73
CA GLY A 40 13.08 -14.01 3.35
C GLY A 40 11.96 -13.98 2.31
N ARG A 41 10.72 -13.65 2.71
CA ARG A 41 9.55 -13.64 1.83
C ARG A 41 9.25 -12.24 1.30
N PRO A 42 8.62 -12.13 0.11
CA PRO A 42 8.37 -10.85 -0.52
C PRO A 42 7.33 -10.01 0.24
N VAL A 43 7.58 -8.70 0.27
CA VAL A 43 6.63 -7.66 0.65
C VAL A 43 6.28 -6.85 -0.60
N VAL A 44 5.00 -6.54 -0.80
CA VAL A 44 4.53 -5.64 -1.85
C VAL A 44 3.74 -4.51 -1.20
N PHE A 45 4.00 -3.27 -1.60
CA PHE A 45 3.22 -2.12 -1.17
C PHE A 45 2.22 -1.71 -2.26
N THR A 46 1.13 -1.07 -1.87
CA THR A 46 0.30 -0.31 -2.81
C THR A 46 0.17 1.14 -2.45
N ARG A 47 -0.09 1.94 -3.47
CA ARG A 47 -0.49 3.33 -3.35
C ARG A 47 -1.75 3.56 -4.16
N TYR A 48 -2.77 4.07 -3.50
CA TYR A 48 -3.92 4.63 -4.18
C TYR A 48 -3.59 6.04 -4.69
N HIS A 49 -3.93 6.29 -5.95
CA HIS A 49 -3.85 7.60 -6.58
C HIS A 49 -5.25 8.01 -7.03
N ASN A 50 -5.82 9.01 -6.36
CA ASN A 50 -7.06 9.63 -6.78
C ASN A 50 -6.80 10.46 -8.04
N TYR A 51 -7.86 10.74 -8.79
CA TYR A 51 -7.78 11.51 -10.03
C TYR A 51 -9.02 12.41 -10.18
N PRO A 52 -8.88 13.58 -10.82
CA PRO A 52 -9.99 14.49 -11.03
C PRO A 52 -11.21 13.80 -11.68
N GLY A 53 -12.38 14.01 -11.09
CA GLY A 53 -13.65 13.42 -11.56
C GLY A 53 -13.82 11.95 -11.23
N SER A 54 -12.99 11.38 -10.35
CA SER A 54 -13.16 10.01 -9.86
C SER A 54 -14.55 9.80 -9.21
N PRO A 55 -15.02 8.55 -9.10
CA PRO A 55 -16.22 8.26 -8.32
C PRO A 55 -16.14 8.79 -6.88
N PHE A 56 -14.95 8.83 -6.29
CA PHE A 56 -14.74 9.37 -4.94
C PHE A 56 -15.04 10.86 -4.86
N GLU A 57 -14.57 11.63 -5.83
CA GLU A 57 -14.87 13.07 -5.89
C GLU A 57 -16.33 13.34 -6.22
N ARG A 58 -16.89 12.61 -7.19
CA ARG A 58 -18.25 12.88 -7.67
C ARG A 58 -19.34 12.40 -6.74
N LEU A 59 -19.12 11.28 -6.03
CA LEU A 59 -20.16 10.63 -5.22
C LEU A 59 -20.04 10.95 -3.72
N ILE A 60 -18.82 11.11 -3.20
CA ILE A 60 -18.59 11.35 -1.76
C ILE A 60 -17.74 12.59 -1.49
N HIS A 61 -17.48 13.42 -2.50
CA HIS A 61 -16.74 14.69 -2.39
C HIS A 61 -15.37 14.57 -1.74
N TRP A 62 -14.69 13.44 -1.95
CA TRP A 62 -13.36 13.19 -1.40
C TRP A 62 -12.29 13.32 -2.49
N SER A 63 -11.52 14.41 -2.43
CA SER A 63 -10.48 14.79 -3.42
C SER A 63 -9.05 14.60 -2.93
N LYS A 64 -8.85 13.96 -1.77
CA LYS A 64 -7.50 13.66 -1.27
C LYS A 64 -6.81 12.62 -2.14
N MET A 65 -5.50 12.42 -1.91
CA MET A 65 -4.67 11.40 -2.57
C MET A 65 -4.36 11.66 -4.05
N GLN A 66 -4.41 12.92 -4.50
CA GLN A 66 -3.99 13.28 -5.86
C GLN A 66 -2.49 13.61 -5.95
N HIS A 67 -1.91 14.17 -4.89
CA HIS A 67 -0.55 14.73 -4.91
C HIS A 67 0.21 14.48 -3.61
N ALA A 68 1.54 14.66 -3.67
CA ALA A 68 2.38 14.69 -2.47
C ALA A 68 1.96 15.86 -1.54
N PRO A 69 2.10 15.72 -0.22
CA PRO A 69 2.67 14.57 0.48
C PRO A 69 1.67 13.42 0.73
N GLU A 70 0.39 13.60 0.39
CA GLU A 70 -0.67 12.65 0.73
C GLU A 70 -0.45 11.28 0.08
N THR A 71 0.05 11.27 -1.16
CA THR A 71 0.33 10.05 -1.93
C THR A 71 1.54 9.27 -1.45
N GLU A 72 2.40 9.86 -0.61
CA GLU A 72 3.63 9.21 -0.16
C GLU A 72 3.35 8.18 0.93
N ILE A 73 4.03 7.03 0.88
CA ILE A 73 4.04 6.05 1.96
C ILE A 73 4.60 6.72 3.23
N VAL A 74 4.01 6.40 4.38
CA VAL A 74 4.42 6.99 5.67
C VAL A 74 5.93 6.85 5.89
N PRO A 75 6.63 7.88 6.41
CA PRO A 75 8.08 7.89 6.52
C PRO A 75 8.69 6.66 7.22
N LYS A 76 8.00 6.12 8.23
CA LYS A 76 8.46 4.94 8.98
C LYS A 76 8.55 3.66 8.15
N LEU A 77 7.81 3.57 7.03
CA LEU A 77 7.84 2.41 6.14
C LEU A 77 8.79 2.58 4.95
N GLN A 78 9.30 3.79 4.69
CA GLN A 78 10.17 4.10 3.56
C GLN A 78 11.42 3.19 3.44
N PRO A 79 12.14 2.86 4.53
CA PRO A 79 13.26 1.92 4.44
C PRO A 79 12.88 0.54 3.91
N HIS A 80 11.64 0.09 4.17
CA HIS A 80 11.12 -1.20 3.71
C HIS A 80 10.59 -1.12 2.27
N VAL A 81 10.03 0.03 1.87
CA VAL A 81 9.62 0.28 0.48
C VAL A 81 10.80 0.11 -0.47
N ALA A 82 11.98 0.61 -0.11
CA ALA A 82 13.20 0.47 -0.92
C ALA A 82 13.67 -0.98 -1.12
N ARG A 83 13.27 -1.90 -0.22
CA ARG A 83 13.58 -3.34 -0.29
C ARG A 83 12.43 -4.20 -0.78
N ALA A 84 11.25 -3.60 -0.95
CA ALA A 84 10.05 -4.32 -1.33
C ALA A 84 10.20 -4.95 -2.71
N ARG A 85 9.49 -6.05 -2.94
CA ARG A 85 9.44 -6.70 -4.25
C ARG A 85 8.82 -5.81 -5.31
N ALA A 86 7.85 -4.98 -4.92
CA ALA A 86 7.19 -4.01 -5.77
C ALA A 86 6.43 -2.95 -4.94
N VAL A 87 6.14 -1.82 -5.58
CA VAL A 87 5.14 -0.83 -5.15
C VAL A 87 4.17 -0.64 -6.30
N LEU A 88 2.89 -0.87 -6.08
CA LEU A 88 1.87 -0.82 -7.13
C LEU A 88 0.95 0.37 -6.95
N ASP A 89 0.85 1.19 -8.00
CA ASP A 89 -0.07 2.31 -8.03
C ASP A 89 -1.42 1.85 -8.58
N LYS A 90 -2.50 2.25 -7.92
CA LYS A 90 -3.86 1.84 -8.28
C LYS A 90 -4.84 3.00 -8.17
N ARG A 91 -5.91 2.91 -8.97
CA ARG A 91 -7.03 3.88 -9.00
C ARG A 91 -8.34 3.30 -8.45
N ILE A 92 -8.29 2.07 -7.95
CA ILE A 92 -9.42 1.34 -7.38
C ILE A 92 -9.09 0.84 -5.97
N TYR A 93 -10.10 0.35 -5.26
CA TYR A 93 -9.91 -0.21 -3.92
C TYR A 93 -9.05 -1.47 -3.91
N SER A 94 -9.33 -2.40 -4.83
CA SER A 94 -8.69 -3.73 -4.86
C SER A 94 -7.18 -3.66 -5.06
N TYR A 95 -6.44 -4.53 -4.37
CA TYR A 95 -5.03 -4.82 -4.64
C TYR A 95 -4.78 -5.41 -6.03
N PHE A 96 -5.78 -6.08 -6.61
CA PHE A 96 -5.72 -6.66 -7.94
C PHE A 96 -6.35 -5.70 -8.96
N PRO A 97 -5.63 -4.68 -9.47
CA PRO A 97 -5.93 -4.20 -10.82
C PRO A 97 -5.53 -5.30 -11.81
N SER A 98 -5.85 -5.13 -13.08
CA SER A 98 -5.42 -6.07 -14.12
C SER A 98 -3.92 -6.38 -14.09
N GLU A 99 -3.07 -5.44 -13.64
CA GLU A 99 -1.62 -5.66 -13.47
C GLU A 99 -1.22 -6.45 -12.20
N GLY A 100 -2.09 -6.59 -11.20
CA GLY A 100 -1.77 -7.25 -9.92
C GLY A 100 -1.78 -8.79 -9.98
N ALA A 101 -2.44 -9.37 -10.99
CA ALA A 101 -2.48 -10.82 -11.18
C ALA A 101 -1.10 -11.41 -11.53
N ASP A 102 -0.27 -10.65 -12.25
CA ASP A 102 1.02 -11.11 -12.76
C ASP A 102 2.11 -11.17 -11.69
N ILE A 103 1.90 -10.51 -10.53
CA ILE A 103 2.89 -10.46 -9.43
C ILE A 103 2.73 -11.64 -8.47
N ALA A 104 1.61 -12.36 -8.55
CA ALA A 104 1.31 -13.54 -7.74
C ALA A 104 1.67 -14.87 -8.44
N ALA A 105 2.09 -14.84 -9.70
CA ALA A 105 2.55 -15.99 -10.48
C ALA A 105 4.06 -16.24 -10.30
#